data_AF-A0A1Y4SCA6-F1
#
_entry.id   AF-A0A1Y4SCA6-F1
#
_cell.length_a   1.000
_cell.length_b   1.000
_cell.length_c   1.000
_cell.angle_alpha   90.00
_cell.angle_beta   90.00
_cell.angle_gamma   90.00
#
_symmetry.space_group_name_H-M   'P 1'
#
loop_
_entity.id
_entity.type
_entity.pdbx_description
1 polymer ?
#
loop_
_entity_poly.entity_id
_entity_poly.type
_entity_poly.pdbx_seq_one_letter_code
_entity_poly.pdbx_strand_id
1 'polypeptide(L)'
;MDIARAKELLTALADGIDPFTGELFPRDHVCNHPDIIRALHQILGSTQEIKKSPSAPNAGKPWPQAEQDKLVDEFHSGMKLSAIAKEHGRSRRSIEAKLVHLGLIEDSYFTRKPR
;
A
#
# COMPACT_ATOMS: atom_id res chain seq x y z
N MET A 1 6.08 -7.99 23.83
CA MET A 1 5.40 -8.95 22.93
C MET A 1 5.47 -8.38 21.52
N ASP A 2 5.82 -9.21 20.53
CA ASP A 2 5.84 -8.79 19.13
C ASP A 2 4.42 -8.70 18.53
N ILE A 3 4.26 -7.89 17.48
CA ILE A 3 2.98 -7.66 16.81
C ILE A 3 2.44 -8.96 16.19
N ALA A 4 3.29 -9.82 15.63
CA ALA A 4 2.85 -11.10 15.07
C ALA A 4 2.24 -11.97 16.18
N ARG A 5 2.92 -12.09 17.32
CA ARG A 5 2.42 -12.84 18.47
C ARG A 5 1.12 -12.26 19.02
N ALA A 6 0.98 -10.94 19.08
CA ALA A 6 -0.27 -10.30 19.49
C ALA A 6 -1.43 -10.62 18.54
N LYS A 7 -1.19 -10.65 17.22
CA LYS A 7 -2.20 -11.06 16.24
C LYS A 7 -2.63 -12.51 16.45
N GLU A 8 -1.68 -13.42 16.64
CA GLU A 8 -1.98 -14.85 16.85
C GLU A 8 -2.92 -15.06 18.04
N LEU A 9 -2.66 -14.40 19.17
CA LEU A 9 -3.52 -14.51 20.36
C LEU A 9 -4.92 -13.93 20.10
N LEU A 10 -5.02 -12.77 19.47
CA LEU A 10 -6.30 -12.12 19.19
C LEU A 10 -7.13 -12.90 18.15
N THR A 11 -6.47 -13.55 17.18
CA THR A 11 -7.14 -14.43 16.22
C THR A 11 -7.72 -15.65 16.93
N ALA A 12 -6.94 -16.33 17.76
CA ALA A 12 -7.42 -17.47 18.55
C ALA A 12 -8.64 -17.08 19.42
N LEU A 13 -8.59 -15.91 20.08
CA LEU A 13 -9.72 -15.40 20.85
C LEU A 13 -10.95 -15.12 19.98
N ALA A 14 -10.77 -14.59 18.77
CA ALA A 14 -11.87 -14.30 17.84
C ALA A 14 -12.50 -15.57 17.26
N ASP A 15 -11.71 -16.64 17.11
CA ASP A 15 -12.16 -17.98 16.73
C ASP A 15 -12.81 -18.75 17.89
N GLY A 16 -12.84 -18.16 19.09
CA GLY A 16 -13.44 -18.77 20.27
C GLY A 16 -12.55 -19.83 20.92
N ILE A 17 -11.23 -19.72 20.75
CA ILE A 17 -10.23 -20.67 21.25
C ILE A 17 -9.38 -20.00 22.33
N ASP A 18 -9.13 -20.72 23.43
CA ASP A 18 -8.15 -20.30 24.42
C ASP A 18 -6.73 -20.37 23.81
N PRO A 19 -6.01 -19.24 23.74
CA PRO A 19 -4.72 -19.20 23.05
C PRO A 19 -3.58 -19.90 23.82
N PHE A 20 -3.79 -20.33 25.06
CA PHE A 20 -2.80 -21.01 25.89
C PHE A 20 -3.10 -22.50 26.04
N THR A 21 -4.37 -22.89 26.12
CA THR A 21 -4.77 -24.30 26.24
C THR A 21 -5.19 -24.93 24.92
N GLY A 22 -5.59 -24.12 23.93
CA GLY A 22 -6.13 -24.60 22.65
C GLY A 22 -7.56 -25.14 22.74
N GLU A 23 -8.24 -24.96 23.87
CA GLU A 23 -9.61 -25.43 24.08
C GLU A 23 -10.64 -24.44 23.52
N LEU A 24 -11.80 -24.97 23.14
CA LEU A 24 -12.92 -24.14 22.70
C LEU A 24 -13.62 -23.49 23.91
N PHE A 25 -13.92 -22.21 23.79
CA PHE A 25 -14.67 -21.50 24.81
C PHE A 25 -16.12 -22.00 24.90
N PRO A 26 -16.71 -22.01 26.10
CA PRO A 26 -18.14 -22.23 26.29
C PRO A 26 -18.98 -21.24 25.46
N ARG A 27 -20.20 -21.62 25.12
CA ARG A 27 -21.11 -20.77 24.32
C ARG A 27 -21.43 -19.41 24.96
N ASP A 28 -21.38 -19.33 26.28
CA ASP A 28 -21.66 -18.11 27.06
C ASP A 28 -20.41 -17.22 27.27
N HIS A 29 -19.26 -17.64 26.75
CA HIS A 29 -18.01 -16.90 26.94
C HIS A 29 -18.03 -15.57 26.19
N VAL A 30 -17.49 -14.51 26.81
CA VAL A 30 -17.51 -13.13 26.26
C VAL A 30 -16.87 -13.05 24.87
N CYS A 31 -15.82 -13.84 24.61
CA CYS A 31 -15.18 -13.90 23.28
C CYS A 31 -16.08 -14.46 22.18
N ASN A 32 -17.09 -15.27 22.53
CA ASN A 32 -18.08 -15.79 21.59
C ASN A 32 -19.24 -14.81 21.34
N HIS A 33 -19.26 -13.65 22.03
CA HIS A 33 -20.26 -12.63 21.78
C HIS A 33 -20.05 -12.01 20.39
N PRO A 34 -21.09 -11.91 19.54
CA PRO A 34 -20.95 -11.44 18.16
C PRO A 34 -20.23 -10.08 18.01
N ASP A 35 -20.46 -9.15 18.95
CA ASP A 35 -19.82 -7.84 18.93
C ASP A 35 -18.32 -7.90 19.27
N ILE A 36 -17.92 -8.82 20.15
CA ILE A 36 -16.50 -9.02 20.50
C ILE A 36 -15.77 -9.68 19.34
N ILE A 37 -16.35 -10.71 18.72
CA ILE A 37 -15.79 -11.36 17.52
C ILE A 37 -15.57 -10.32 16.41
N ARG A 38 -16.59 -9.49 16.14
CA ARG A 38 -16.50 -8.41 15.15
C ARG A 38 -15.42 -7.39 15.50
N ALA A 39 -15.34 -6.95 16.76
CA ALA A 39 -14.34 -5.99 17.20
C ALA A 39 -12.91 -6.54 17.03
N LEU A 40 -12.68 -7.80 17.41
CA LEU A 40 -11.39 -8.46 17.26
C LEU A 40 -10.99 -8.58 15.78
N HIS A 41 -11.89 -9.06 14.92
CA HIS A 41 -11.63 -9.16 13.48
C HIS A 41 -11.42 -7.79 12.82
N GLN A 42 -12.15 -6.76 13.24
CA GLN A 42 -11.97 -5.40 12.75
C GLN A 42 -10.54 -4.88 13.02
N ILE A 43 -10.04 -5.11 14.24
CA ILE A 43 -8.68 -4.69 14.64
C ILE A 43 -7.63 -5.53 13.90
N LEU A 44 -7.81 -6.85 13.81
CA LEU A 44 -6.90 -7.75 13.08
C LEU A 44 -6.79 -7.39 11.59
N GLY A 45 -7.91 -7.05 10.95
CA GLY A 45 -7.94 -6.58 9.57
C GLY A 45 -7.34 -5.18 9.38
N SER A 46 -7.52 -4.29 10.36
CA SER A 46 -6.99 -2.92 10.31
C SER A 46 -5.48 -2.83 10.60
N THR A 47 -4.93 -3.85 11.29
CA THR A 47 -3.50 -3.94 11.62
C THR A 47 -2.65 -4.57 10.50
N GLN A 48 -3.27 -4.83 9.33
CA GLN A 48 -2.55 -4.76 8.07
C GLN A 48 -2.13 -3.30 7.89
N GLU A 49 -1.06 -2.90 8.58
CA GLU A 49 -0.40 -1.64 8.35
C GLU A 49 -0.28 -1.49 6.85
N ILE A 50 -1.04 -0.53 6.33
CA ILE A 50 -0.78 0.09 5.06
C ILE A 50 0.70 0.47 5.18
N LYS A 51 1.59 -0.34 4.60
CA LYS A 51 2.97 0.06 4.33
C LYS A 51 2.82 1.24 3.38
N LYS A 52 2.53 2.42 3.93
CA LYS A 52 2.68 3.70 3.28
C LYS A 52 4.19 3.79 3.12
N SER A 53 4.69 3.22 2.03
CA SER A 53 5.99 3.59 1.49
C SER A 53 6.05 5.12 1.60
N PRO A 54 7.13 5.69 2.16
CA PRO A 54 7.23 7.13 2.36
C PRO A 54 6.78 7.79 1.07
N SER A 55 5.68 8.56 1.17
CA SER A 55 5.10 9.22 0.01
C SER A 55 6.23 10.03 -0.62
N ALA A 56 6.44 9.87 -1.92
CA ALA A 56 7.52 10.55 -2.61
C ALA A 56 7.45 12.06 -2.27
N PRO A 57 8.57 12.75 -2.01
CA PRO A 57 8.59 14.13 -1.49
C PRO A 57 7.72 15.13 -2.28
N ASN A 58 7.49 14.85 -3.56
CA ASN A 58 6.71 15.69 -4.47
C ASN A 58 5.38 15.06 -4.90
N ALA A 59 4.87 14.07 -4.15
CA ALA A 59 3.55 13.49 -4.37
C ALA A 59 2.45 14.55 -4.23
N GLY A 60 1.60 14.69 -5.25
CA GLY A 60 0.47 15.63 -5.25
C GLY A 60 0.84 17.10 -5.48
N LYS A 61 2.13 17.46 -5.54
CA LYS A 61 2.54 18.83 -5.88
C LYS A 61 2.32 19.10 -7.37
N PRO A 62 1.90 20.33 -7.76
CA PRO A 62 1.80 20.72 -9.16
C PRO A 62 3.15 20.57 -9.86
N TRP A 63 3.13 20.36 -11.18
CA TRP A 63 4.33 20.24 -12.01
C TRP A 63 4.82 21.63 -12.44
N PRO A 64 5.91 22.17 -11.86
CA PRO A 64 6.51 23.42 -12.32
C PRO A 64 7.02 23.27 -13.75
N GLN A 65 7.00 24.35 -14.54
CA GLN A 65 7.44 24.30 -15.93
C GLN A 65 8.90 23.83 -16.04
N ALA A 66 9.81 24.39 -15.23
CA ALA A 66 11.22 23.98 -15.19
C ALA A 66 11.42 22.49 -14.86
N GLU A 67 10.51 21.89 -14.08
CA GLU A 67 10.56 20.45 -13.78
C GLU A 67 10.10 19.61 -14.98
N GLN A 68 9.12 20.11 -15.75
CA GLN A 68 8.66 19.46 -16.96
C GLN A 68 9.74 19.48 -18.05
N ASP A 69 10.42 20.62 -18.22
CA ASP A 69 11.53 20.75 -19.18
C ASP A 69 12.67 19.79 -18.82
N LYS A 70 13.03 19.69 -17.52
CA LYS A 70 14.01 18.70 -17.04
C LYS A 70 13.56 17.26 -17.30
N LEU A 71 12.29 16.94 -17.04
CA LEU A 71 11.73 15.62 -17.31
C LEU A 71 11.83 15.24 -18.80
N VAL A 72 11.55 16.18 -19.69
CA VAL A 72 11.62 15.98 -21.15
C VAL A 72 13.06 15.69 -21.57
N ASP A 73 14.02 16.49 -21.10
CA ASP A 73 15.46 16.32 -21.38
C ASP A 73 15.97 14.94 -20.90
N GLU A 74 15.66 14.58 -19.65
CA GLU A 74 16.04 13.28 -19.08
C GLU A 74 15.41 12.11 -19.86
N PHE A 75 14.16 12.25 -20.29
CA PHE A 75 13.51 11.24 -21.11
C PHE A 75 14.18 11.09 -22.49
N HIS A 76 14.51 12.20 -23.16
CA HIS A 76 15.21 12.18 -24.44
C HIS A 76 16.65 11.68 -24.33
N SER A 77 17.31 11.86 -23.17
CA SER A 77 18.63 11.28 -22.88
C SER A 77 18.62 9.75 -22.75
N GLY A 78 17.44 9.12 -22.78
CA GLY A 78 17.27 7.68 -22.63
C GLY A 78 17.36 7.20 -21.18
N MET A 79 17.19 8.10 -20.21
CA MET A 79 17.19 7.72 -18.79
C MET A 79 15.97 6.83 -18.47
N LYS A 80 16.19 5.80 -17.64
CA LYS A 80 15.10 4.93 -17.18
C LYS A 80 14.10 5.72 -16.32
N LEU A 81 12.80 5.50 -16.55
CA LEU A 81 11.71 6.14 -15.77
C LEU A 81 11.86 6.01 -14.25
N SER A 82 12.45 4.91 -13.77
CA SER A 82 12.72 4.70 -12.34
C SER A 82 13.83 5.59 -11.78
N ALA A 83 14.81 5.98 -12.60
CA ALA A 83 15.87 6.92 -12.22
C ALA A 83 15.33 8.35 -12.22
N ILE A 84 14.60 8.74 -13.28
CA ILE A 84 13.88 10.01 -13.39
C ILE A 84 12.95 10.21 -12.17
N ALA A 85 12.18 9.19 -11.81
CA ALA A 85 11.30 9.22 -10.63
C ALA A 85 12.06 9.54 -9.32
N LYS A 86 13.25 8.97 -9.15
CA LYS A 86 14.08 9.18 -7.97
C LYS A 86 14.63 10.62 -7.93
N GLU A 87 15.14 11.09 -9.07
CA GLU A 87 15.68 12.45 -9.23
C GLU A 87 14.63 13.53 -8.98
N HIS A 88 13.42 13.32 -9.50
CA HIS A 88 12.28 14.22 -9.32
C HIS A 88 11.56 14.06 -7.97
N GLY A 89 11.93 13.06 -7.16
CA GLY A 89 11.25 12.75 -5.91
C GLY A 89 9.74 12.47 -6.11
N ARG A 90 9.38 11.85 -7.24
CA ARG A 90 8.01 11.48 -7.61
C ARG A 90 7.88 9.98 -7.84
N SER A 91 6.65 9.47 -7.82
CA SER A 91 6.42 8.06 -8.14
C SER A 91 6.62 7.81 -9.63
N ARG A 92 7.07 6.61 -10.01
CA ARG A 92 7.20 6.21 -11.42
C ARG A 92 5.90 6.42 -12.21
N ARG A 93 4.74 6.10 -11.61
CA ARG A 93 3.42 6.34 -12.22
C ARG A 93 3.18 7.83 -12.49
N SER A 94 3.62 8.71 -11.59
CA SER A 94 3.47 10.15 -11.77
C SER A 94 4.34 10.66 -12.92
N ILE A 95 5.57 10.15 -13.06
CA ILE A 95 6.44 10.45 -14.21
C ILE A 95 5.76 10.01 -15.51
N GLU A 96 5.31 8.76 -15.55
CA GLU A 96 4.68 8.15 -16.72
C GLU A 96 3.42 8.91 -17.15
N ALA A 97 2.50 9.19 -16.22
CA ALA A 97 1.31 9.98 -16.50
C ALA A 97 1.64 11.38 -17.03
N LYS A 98 2.74 11.99 -16.57
CA LYS A 98 3.16 13.29 -17.07
C LYS A 98 3.75 13.20 -18.48
N LEU A 99 4.55 12.18 -18.77
CA LEU A 99 5.06 11.93 -20.12
C LEU A 99 3.92 11.64 -21.12
N VAL A 100 2.88 10.93 -20.69
CA VAL A 100 1.65 10.71 -21.49
C VAL A 100 0.95 12.04 -21.75
N HIS A 101 0.78 12.88 -20.72
CA HIS A 101 0.16 14.20 -20.87
C HIS A 101 0.96 15.13 -21.79
N LEU A 102 2.29 14.97 -21.82
CA LEU A 102 3.19 15.68 -22.73
C LEU A 102 3.26 15.05 -24.14
N GLY A 103 2.60 13.91 -24.38
CA GLY A 103 2.60 13.21 -25.66
C GLY A 103 3.92 12.51 -26.00
N LEU A 104 4.81 12.32 -25.03
CA LEU A 104 6.13 11.70 -25.23
C LEU A 104 6.08 10.17 -25.22
N ILE A 105 5.08 9.60 -24.54
CA ILE A 105 4.81 8.16 -24.52
C ILE A 105 3.31 7.91 -24.68
N GLU A 106 2.98 6.74 -25.19
CA GLU A 106 1.60 6.26 -25.22
C GLU A 106 1.16 5.79 -23.83
N ASP A 107 -0.11 5.99 -23.51
CA ASP A 107 -0.66 5.67 -22.19
C ASP A 107 -0.54 4.18 -21.88
N SER A 108 0.30 3.85 -20.90
CA SER A 108 0.65 2.46 -20.58
C SER A 108 -0.51 1.68 -19.92
N TYR A 109 -1.66 2.31 -19.68
CA TYR A 109 -2.86 1.60 -19.24
C TYR A 109 -3.23 0.46 -20.19
N PHE A 110 -2.95 0.59 -21.50
CA PHE A 110 -3.28 -0.44 -22.47
C PHE A 110 -2.18 -1.49 -22.72
N THR A 111 -0.92 -1.23 -22.34
CA THR A 111 0.19 -2.15 -22.63
C THR A 111 0.35 -3.27 -21.61
N ARG A 112 -0.40 -3.25 -20.49
CA ARG A 112 -0.60 -4.43 -19.64
C ARG A 112 -1.75 -5.31 -20.14
N LYS A 113 -1.71 -5.74 -21.40
CA LYS A 113 -2.58 -6.83 -21.85
C LYS A 113 -1.96 -8.14 -21.36
N PRO A 114 -2.61 -8.91 -20.48
CA PRO A 114 -2.07 -10.20 -20.06
C PRO A 114 -2.07 -11.14 -21.28
N ARG A 115 -0.95 -11.80 -21.53
CA ARG A 115 -0.95 -13.10 -22.19
C ARG A 115 -0.92 -14.17 -21.11
#